data_AF-A0A538BTH0-F1
#
_entry.id   AF-A0A538BTH0-F1
#
_cell.length_a   1.000
_cell.length_b   1.000
_cell.length_c   1.000
_cell.angle_alpha   90.00
_cell.angle_beta   90.00
_cell.angle_gamma   90.00
#
_symmetry.space_group_name_H-M   'P 1'
#
loop_
_entity.id
_entity.type
_entity.pdbx_description
1 polymer ?
#
loop_
_entity_poly.entity_id
_entity_poly.type
_entity_poly.pdbx_seq_one_letter_code
_entity_poly.pdbx_strand_id
1 'polypeptide(L)'
;MHALGIDVGAPRKGMDLVQLDDAREPVRVVSKVGIDRLGLLIGELQPDVIAIDAPPAWAPNGSSRLTERLLAQCNIHAFNTPSARTGAVHPFYAWMEVGFEVFAVAAARGYPRYRAGAPRGTAMEVFPHGSAAVLAGCLPPRGAKKKPWRERILASQGVPIAELTTADRVDAALCALTGLLALEGKRFAPGDPKEGVIVLPAASLPARPFRAAPAEAHDEATLPLFRECACGDPACHELTRTEFAPGHDAKRKSRLWASARTGVLATEELRRRGWVIPPEMR
;
A
#
# COMPACT_ATOMS: atom_id res chain seq x y z
N MET A 1 -3.50 -3.69 -23.71
CA MET A 1 -3.13 -4.90 -22.94
C MET A 1 -3.89 -4.87 -21.63
N HIS A 2 -4.22 -6.00 -21.03
CA HIS A 2 -4.90 -6.02 -19.73
C HIS A 2 -4.20 -6.96 -18.75
N ALA A 3 -4.06 -6.53 -17.49
CA ALA A 3 -3.59 -7.41 -16.42
C ALA A 3 -4.63 -7.49 -15.31
N LEU A 4 -4.89 -8.70 -14.82
CA LEU A 4 -5.74 -8.94 -13.65
C LEU A 4 -4.86 -9.12 -12.42
N GLY A 5 -5.02 -8.25 -11.43
CA GLY A 5 -4.42 -8.39 -10.12
C GLY A 5 -5.41 -8.97 -9.10
N ILE A 6 -4.92 -9.84 -8.22
CA ILE A 6 -5.71 -10.54 -7.22
C ILE A 6 -5.03 -10.40 -5.85
N ASP A 7 -5.72 -9.82 -4.86
CA ASP A 7 -5.36 -9.88 -3.44
C ASP A 7 -6.09 -11.04 -2.77
N VAL A 8 -5.34 -12.03 -2.30
CA VAL A 8 -5.92 -13.26 -1.74
C VAL A 8 -6.14 -13.10 -0.24
N GLY A 9 -7.41 -13.17 0.18
CA GLY A 9 -7.78 -13.25 1.58
C GLY A 9 -7.83 -14.67 2.13
N ALA A 10 -7.88 -14.78 3.46
CA ALA A 10 -8.24 -16.02 4.14
C ALA A 10 -9.63 -16.54 3.68
N PRO A 11 -9.94 -17.84 3.84
CA PRO A 11 -11.13 -18.47 3.23
C PRO A 11 -12.48 -17.74 3.39
N ARG A 12 -12.71 -17.07 4.52
CA ARG A 12 -13.97 -16.33 4.78
C ARG A 12 -13.97 -14.87 4.30
N LYS A 13 -12.80 -14.31 3.97
CA LYS A 13 -12.63 -12.92 3.53
C LYS A 13 -12.96 -12.77 2.03
N GLY A 14 -12.71 -13.83 1.25
CA GLY A 14 -12.72 -13.77 -0.21
C GLY A 14 -11.47 -13.04 -0.74
N MET A 15 -11.50 -12.71 -2.02
CA MET A 15 -10.41 -12.01 -2.71
C MET A 15 -10.90 -10.73 -3.40
N ASP A 16 -10.00 -9.77 -3.55
CA ASP A 16 -10.23 -8.53 -4.29
C ASP A 16 -9.50 -8.59 -5.64
N LEU A 17 -10.20 -8.22 -6.70
CA LEU A 17 -9.74 -8.27 -8.09
C LEU A 17 -9.73 -6.86 -8.66
N VAL A 18 -8.64 -6.49 -9.31
CA VAL A 18 -8.53 -5.26 -10.11
C VAL A 18 -7.96 -5.61 -11.47
N GLN A 19 -8.66 -5.25 -12.54
CA GLN A 19 -8.12 -5.32 -13.89
C GLN A 19 -7.69 -3.91 -14.32
N LEU A 20 -6.44 -3.81 -14.77
CA LEU A 20 -5.91 -2.59 -15.39
C LEU A 20 -5.75 -2.80 -16.89
N ASP A 21 -6.00 -1.75 -17.67
CA ASP A 21 -5.68 -1.69 -19.11
C ASP A 21 -4.30 -1.08 -19.39
N ASP A 22 -3.97 -0.83 -20.65
CA ASP A 22 -2.68 -0.24 -21.04
C ASP A 22 -2.54 1.24 -20.69
N ALA A 23 -3.66 1.95 -20.52
CA ALA A 23 -3.69 3.27 -19.92
C ALA A 23 -3.53 3.23 -18.39
N ARG A 24 -3.46 2.03 -17.79
CA ARG A 24 -3.39 1.77 -16.34
C ARG A 24 -4.66 2.18 -15.61
N GLU A 25 -5.78 2.25 -16.33
CA GLU A 25 -7.09 2.55 -15.80
C GLU A 25 -7.72 1.29 -15.19
N PRO A 26 -8.30 1.37 -13.97
CA PRO A 26 -9.11 0.30 -13.42
C PRO A 26 -10.39 0.09 -14.24
N VAL A 27 -10.36 -0.82 -15.20
CA VAL A 27 -11.54 -1.17 -16.04
C VAL A 27 -12.51 -2.11 -15.31
N ARG A 28 -12.05 -2.78 -14.27
CA ARG A 28 -12.88 -3.64 -13.42
C ARG A 28 -12.33 -3.71 -12.00
N VAL A 29 -13.19 -3.50 -11.01
CA VAL A 29 -12.90 -3.72 -9.58
C VAL A 29 -13.99 -4.60 -8.98
N VAL A 30 -13.64 -5.75 -8.42
CA VAL A 30 -14.58 -6.69 -7.79
C VAL A 30 -14.03 -7.11 -6.43
N SER A 31 -14.86 -7.08 -5.39
CA SER A 31 -14.44 -7.38 -4.02
C SER A 31 -15.12 -8.64 -3.48
N LYS A 32 -14.49 -9.27 -2.49
CA LYS A 32 -15.02 -10.43 -1.75
C LYS A 32 -15.44 -11.58 -2.67
N VAL A 33 -14.67 -11.79 -3.73
CA VAL A 33 -14.90 -12.89 -4.67
C VAL A 33 -14.59 -14.21 -3.97
N GLY A 34 -15.51 -15.17 -4.08
CA GLY A 34 -15.29 -16.55 -3.66
C GLY A 34 -14.52 -17.33 -4.72
N ILE A 35 -13.81 -18.39 -4.30
CA ILE A 35 -13.01 -19.22 -5.22
C ILE A 35 -13.87 -19.87 -6.33
N ASP A 36 -15.12 -20.18 -6.02
CA ASP A 36 -16.14 -20.73 -6.92
C ASP A 36 -16.49 -19.79 -8.08
N ARG A 37 -16.42 -18.47 -7.85
CA ARG A 37 -16.70 -17.44 -8.87
C ARG A 37 -15.48 -17.03 -9.67
N LEU A 38 -14.27 -17.29 -9.17
CA LEU A 38 -13.03 -16.81 -9.79
C LEU A 38 -12.87 -17.29 -11.23
N GLY A 39 -13.12 -18.58 -11.50
CA GLY A 39 -12.94 -19.15 -12.83
C GLY A 39 -13.86 -18.53 -13.89
N LEU A 40 -15.09 -18.16 -13.51
CA LEU A 40 -16.01 -17.44 -14.38
C LEU A 40 -15.47 -16.04 -14.69
N LEU A 41 -15.03 -15.30 -13.66
CA LEU A 41 -14.47 -13.97 -13.83
C LEU A 41 -13.21 -13.96 -14.70
N ILE A 42 -12.30 -14.93 -14.54
CA ILE A 42 -11.14 -15.05 -15.44
C ILE A 42 -11.58 -15.26 -16.90
N GLY A 43 -12.61 -16.07 -17.12
CA GLY A 43 -13.18 -16.30 -18.45
C GLY A 43 -13.87 -15.08 -19.06
N GLU A 44 -14.52 -14.25 -18.25
CA GLU A 44 -15.16 -13.00 -18.67
C GLU A 44 -14.14 -11.89 -18.95
N LEU A 45 -13.14 -11.74 -18.09
CA LEU A 45 -12.18 -10.63 -18.14
C LEU A 45 -11.04 -10.85 -19.16
N GLN A 46 -10.75 -12.12 -19.49
CA GLN A 46 -9.71 -12.54 -20.45
C GLN A 46 -8.42 -11.70 -20.39
N PRO A 47 -7.76 -11.59 -19.22
CA PRO A 47 -6.57 -10.76 -19.09
C PRO A 47 -5.40 -11.33 -19.89
N ASP A 48 -4.45 -10.49 -20.31
CA ASP A 48 -3.21 -10.97 -20.92
C ASP A 48 -2.28 -11.68 -19.92
N VAL A 49 -2.45 -11.39 -18.63
CA VAL A 49 -1.66 -11.95 -17.52
C VAL A 49 -2.46 -11.83 -16.21
N ILE A 50 -2.26 -12.80 -15.31
CA ILE A 50 -2.86 -12.78 -13.96
C ILE A 50 -1.74 -12.63 -12.93
N ALA A 51 -1.85 -11.68 -12.01
CA ALA A 51 -0.89 -11.41 -10.95
C ALA A 51 -1.55 -11.60 -9.57
N ILE A 52 -0.99 -12.44 -8.72
CA ILE A 52 -1.66 -12.97 -7.53
C ILE A 52 -0.81 -12.70 -6.28
N ASP A 53 -1.39 -12.06 -5.25
CA ASP A 53 -0.77 -11.91 -3.92
C ASP A 53 -0.93 -13.18 -3.10
N ALA A 54 -0.26 -14.25 -3.54
CA ALA A 54 -0.11 -15.48 -2.77
C ALA A 54 0.99 -16.38 -3.34
N PRO A 55 1.62 -17.23 -2.51
CA PRO A 55 2.43 -18.31 -3.02
C PRO A 55 1.58 -19.31 -3.83
N PRO A 56 2.15 -19.96 -4.88
CA PRO A 56 1.43 -20.95 -5.69
C PRO A 56 1.46 -22.37 -5.13
N ALA A 57 2.34 -22.64 -4.17
CA ALA A 57 2.46 -23.93 -3.50
C ALA A 57 3.26 -23.76 -2.19
N TRP A 58 3.19 -24.75 -1.31
CA TRP A 58 4.09 -24.89 -0.18
C TRP A 58 5.55 -24.95 -0.63
N ALA A 59 6.48 -24.58 0.26
CA ALA A 59 7.89 -24.86 0.05
C ALA A 59 8.12 -26.38 -0.05
N PRO A 60 9.03 -26.86 -0.92
CA PRO A 60 9.33 -28.28 -1.02
C PRO A 60 9.91 -28.84 0.29
N ASN A 61 10.66 -28.01 1.02
CA ASN A 61 11.26 -28.34 2.31
C ASN A 61 11.49 -27.07 3.16
N GLY A 62 11.72 -27.28 4.46
CA GLY A 62 12.11 -26.21 5.38
C GLY A 62 11.01 -25.20 5.71
N SER A 63 11.45 -24.00 6.06
CA SER A 63 10.61 -22.91 6.60
C SER A 63 10.43 -21.73 5.64
N SER A 64 11.05 -21.73 4.46
CA SER A 64 10.96 -20.66 3.46
C SER A 64 11.37 -21.14 2.06
N ARG A 65 10.95 -20.41 1.02
CA ARG A 65 11.36 -20.58 -0.38
C ARG A 65 12.58 -19.72 -0.73
N LEU A 66 13.30 -20.07 -1.78
CA LEU A 66 14.47 -19.33 -2.25
C LEU A 66 14.12 -17.87 -2.62
N THR A 67 12.97 -17.65 -3.28
CA THR A 67 12.51 -16.29 -3.63
C THR A 67 12.41 -15.39 -2.39
N GLU A 68 11.83 -15.87 -1.30
CA GLU A 68 11.65 -15.11 -0.05
C GLU A 68 13.00 -14.75 0.59
N ARG A 69 13.94 -15.70 0.63
CA ARG A 69 15.29 -15.48 1.15
C ARG A 69 16.06 -14.45 0.32
N LEU A 70 15.94 -14.50 -1.01
CA LEU A 70 16.61 -13.54 -1.89
C LEU A 70 16.01 -12.14 -1.75
N LEU A 71 14.68 -12.01 -1.62
CA LEU A 71 14.06 -10.71 -1.34
C LEU A 71 14.49 -10.11 0.01
N ALA A 72 14.64 -10.96 1.04
CA ALA A 72 15.11 -10.52 2.35
C ALA A 72 16.53 -9.93 2.30
N GLN A 73 17.40 -10.39 1.38
CA GLN A 73 18.72 -9.78 1.16
C GLN A 73 18.62 -8.34 0.64
N CYS A 74 17.50 -7.99 0.00
CA CYS A 74 17.19 -6.63 -0.44
C CYS A 74 16.38 -5.82 0.60
N ASN A 75 16.21 -6.31 1.83
CA ASN A 75 15.31 -5.79 2.87
C ASN A 75 13.82 -5.80 2.51
N ILE A 76 13.42 -6.61 1.53
CA ILE A 76 12.01 -6.84 1.20
C ILE A 76 11.59 -8.14 1.89
N HIS A 77 10.84 -8.03 2.99
CA HIS A 77 10.43 -9.17 3.79
C HIS A 77 9.01 -9.62 3.45
N ALA A 78 8.89 -10.71 2.68
CA ALA A 78 7.65 -11.44 2.51
C ALA A 78 7.40 -12.40 3.69
N PHE A 79 6.16 -12.84 3.88
CA PHE A 79 5.92 -13.99 4.75
C PHE A 79 6.61 -15.22 4.19
N ASN A 80 7.31 -15.96 5.05
CA ASN A 80 7.94 -17.19 4.62
C ASN A 80 6.86 -18.26 4.38
N THR A 81 6.92 -18.90 3.22
CA THR A 81 6.06 -20.05 2.90
C THR A 81 6.71 -21.30 3.46
N PRO A 82 6.11 -21.96 4.48
CA PRO A 82 6.68 -23.17 5.05
C PRO A 82 6.45 -24.38 4.14
N SER A 83 7.06 -25.50 4.51
CA SER A 83 6.68 -26.81 3.95
C SER A 83 5.27 -27.22 4.36
N ALA A 84 4.63 -28.09 3.58
CA ALA A 84 3.28 -28.60 3.86
C ALA A 84 3.15 -29.22 5.26
N ARG A 85 4.19 -29.93 5.74
CA ARG A 85 4.24 -30.54 7.08
C ARG A 85 4.00 -29.51 8.20
N THR A 86 4.43 -28.26 8.00
CA THR A 86 4.32 -27.18 8.98
C THR A 86 3.13 -26.27 8.67
N GLY A 87 2.94 -25.90 7.40
CA GLY A 87 1.93 -24.95 6.97
C GLY A 87 0.50 -25.47 7.11
N ALA A 88 0.24 -26.68 6.60
CA ALA A 88 -1.12 -27.22 6.46
C ALA A 88 -1.83 -27.48 7.80
N VAL A 89 -1.07 -27.62 8.89
CA VAL A 89 -1.62 -27.84 10.23
C VAL A 89 -1.80 -26.56 11.04
N HIS A 90 -1.34 -25.41 10.52
CA HIS A 90 -1.30 -24.16 11.28
C HIS A 90 -2.27 -23.12 10.68
N PRO A 91 -3.35 -22.74 11.37
CA PRO A 91 -4.45 -21.93 10.83
C PRO A 91 -4.04 -20.59 10.20
N PHE A 92 -2.96 -19.98 10.70
CA PHE A 92 -2.40 -18.75 10.13
C PHE A 92 -2.11 -18.85 8.62
N TYR A 93 -1.70 -20.02 8.12
CA TYR A 93 -1.33 -20.18 6.70
C TYR A 93 -2.50 -20.59 5.80
N ALA A 94 -3.73 -20.66 6.31
CA ALA A 94 -4.90 -21.07 5.52
C ALA A 94 -5.15 -20.17 4.28
N TRP A 95 -4.70 -18.91 4.30
CA TRP A 95 -4.78 -18.03 3.13
C TRP A 95 -3.84 -18.45 1.99
N MET A 96 -2.71 -19.12 2.29
CA MET A 96 -1.79 -19.63 1.28
C MET A 96 -2.44 -20.77 0.49
N GLU A 97 -3.23 -21.63 1.16
CA GLU A 97 -3.98 -22.71 0.50
C GLU A 97 -5.03 -22.17 -0.48
N VAL A 98 -5.72 -21.08 -0.10
CA VAL A 98 -6.57 -20.33 -1.04
C VAL A 98 -5.75 -19.85 -2.24
N GLY A 99 -4.53 -19.34 -2.00
CA GLY A 99 -3.58 -18.99 -3.06
C GLY A 99 -3.31 -20.14 -4.03
N PHE A 100 -3.07 -21.35 -3.52
CA PHE A 100 -2.83 -22.53 -4.35
C PHE A 100 -4.05 -22.85 -5.22
N GLU A 101 -5.25 -22.75 -4.66
CA GLU A 101 -6.50 -22.92 -5.39
C GLU A 101 -6.67 -21.84 -6.48
N VAL A 102 -6.33 -20.58 -6.19
CA VAL A 102 -6.37 -19.49 -7.18
C VAL A 102 -5.47 -19.81 -8.38
N PHE A 103 -4.24 -20.30 -8.14
CA PHE A 103 -3.35 -20.74 -9.22
C PHE A 103 -3.88 -21.95 -9.99
N ALA A 104 -4.52 -22.91 -9.31
CA ALA A 104 -5.13 -24.07 -9.96
C ALA A 104 -6.31 -23.66 -10.85
N VAL A 105 -7.17 -22.75 -10.38
CA VAL A 105 -8.29 -22.19 -11.15
C VAL A 105 -7.78 -21.41 -12.36
N ALA A 106 -6.75 -20.58 -12.20
CA ALA A 106 -6.12 -19.85 -13.30
C ALA A 106 -5.54 -20.81 -14.36
N ALA A 107 -4.84 -21.87 -13.93
CA ALA A 107 -4.29 -22.88 -14.84
C ALA A 107 -5.39 -23.61 -15.62
N ALA A 108 -6.51 -23.97 -14.97
CA ALA A 108 -7.67 -24.57 -15.62
C ALA A 108 -8.34 -23.63 -16.65
N ARG A 109 -8.06 -22.32 -16.58
CA ARG A 109 -8.52 -21.29 -17.52
C ARG A 109 -7.47 -20.89 -18.56
N GLY A 110 -6.38 -21.66 -18.68
CA GLY A 110 -5.34 -21.45 -19.68
C GLY A 110 -4.22 -20.51 -19.24
N TYR A 111 -4.15 -20.15 -17.96
CA TYR A 111 -3.07 -19.34 -17.39
C TYR A 111 -2.19 -20.20 -16.47
N PRO A 112 -1.30 -21.06 -17.02
CA PRO A 112 -0.38 -21.83 -16.18
C PRO A 112 0.48 -20.89 -15.34
N ARG A 113 0.95 -21.41 -14.21
CA ARG A 113 1.88 -20.69 -13.34
C ARG A 113 3.12 -20.23 -14.12
N TYR A 114 3.46 -18.96 -13.96
CA TYR A 114 4.70 -18.36 -14.42
C TYR A 114 5.90 -19.00 -13.72
N ARG A 115 6.93 -19.31 -14.50
CA ARG A 115 8.18 -19.92 -14.03
C ARG A 115 9.40 -19.12 -14.48
N ALA A 116 9.41 -18.72 -15.75
CA ALA A 116 10.43 -17.89 -16.39
C ALA A 116 9.92 -17.45 -17.78
N GLY A 117 10.67 -16.61 -18.48
CA GLY A 117 10.38 -16.25 -19.87
C GLY A 117 9.27 -15.21 -20.01
N ALA A 118 8.49 -15.29 -21.09
CA ALA A 118 7.42 -14.35 -21.39
C ALA A 118 6.21 -14.54 -20.44
N PRO A 119 5.67 -13.47 -19.83
CA PRO A 119 4.59 -13.59 -18.85
C PRO A 119 3.18 -13.66 -19.45
N ARG A 120 3.02 -13.32 -20.74
CA ARG A 120 1.70 -13.36 -21.40
C ARG A 120 1.11 -14.77 -21.34
N GLY A 121 -0.17 -14.87 -21.00
CA GLY A 121 -0.88 -16.13 -20.85
C GLY A 121 -0.46 -16.92 -19.62
N THR A 122 0.07 -16.27 -18.57
CA THR A 122 0.47 -16.95 -17.33
C THR A 122 -0.16 -16.31 -16.10
N ALA A 123 -0.18 -17.08 -15.01
CA ALA A 123 -0.48 -16.58 -13.67
C ALA A 123 0.83 -16.45 -12.89
N MET A 124 1.15 -15.25 -12.39
CA MET A 124 2.38 -14.96 -11.66
C MET A 124 2.09 -14.66 -10.19
N GLU A 125 3.02 -15.08 -9.33
CA GLU A 125 3.04 -14.65 -7.94
C GLU A 125 3.62 -13.25 -7.86
N VAL A 126 2.95 -12.37 -7.13
CA VAL A 126 3.38 -10.99 -6.87
C VAL A 126 3.30 -10.74 -5.37
N PHE A 127 4.18 -9.90 -4.84
CA PHE A 127 4.12 -9.43 -3.47
C PHE A 127 3.93 -7.90 -3.47
N PRO A 128 2.72 -7.37 -3.21
CA PRO A 128 2.40 -5.95 -3.35
C PRO A 128 3.33 -5.02 -2.57
N HIS A 129 3.80 -5.45 -1.39
CA HIS A 129 4.79 -4.66 -0.65
C HIS A 129 6.12 -4.54 -1.40
N GLY A 130 6.61 -5.65 -1.96
CA GLY A 130 7.83 -5.68 -2.76
C GLY A 130 7.67 -4.86 -4.03
N SER A 131 6.55 -5.00 -4.74
CA SER A 131 6.24 -4.18 -5.91
C SER A 131 6.25 -2.69 -5.58
N ALA A 132 5.55 -2.27 -4.53
CA ALA A 132 5.53 -0.87 -4.11
C ALA A 132 6.92 -0.35 -3.74
N ALA A 133 7.73 -1.15 -3.04
CA ALA A 133 9.09 -0.75 -2.66
C ALA A 133 10.02 -0.60 -3.88
N VAL A 134 9.91 -1.50 -4.85
CA VAL A 134 10.68 -1.46 -6.10
C VAL A 134 10.28 -0.24 -6.93
N LEU A 135 8.99 0.01 -7.11
CA LEU A 135 8.47 1.18 -7.84
C LEU A 135 8.88 2.49 -7.17
N ALA A 136 8.88 2.55 -5.84
CA ALA A 136 9.31 3.71 -5.07
C ALA A 136 10.83 3.89 -5.02
N GLY A 137 11.61 2.86 -5.36
CA GLY A 137 13.05 2.82 -5.15
C GLY A 137 13.47 2.78 -3.67
N CYS A 138 12.54 2.56 -2.74
CA CYS A 138 12.76 2.60 -1.30
C CYS A 138 11.66 1.85 -0.52
N LEU A 139 11.95 1.50 0.73
CA LEU A 139 10.95 0.99 1.67
C LEU A 139 10.09 2.14 2.21
N PRO A 140 8.87 1.87 2.72
CA PRO A 140 8.04 2.90 3.30
C PRO A 140 8.77 3.67 4.42
N PRO A 141 8.50 4.96 4.60
CA PRO A 141 8.98 5.69 5.76
C PRO A 141 8.53 5.01 7.05
N ARG A 142 9.34 5.13 8.11
CA ARG A 142 8.99 4.55 9.42
C ARG A 142 7.66 5.12 9.91
N GLY A 143 6.74 4.24 10.31
CA GLY A 143 5.41 4.62 10.80
C GLY A 143 4.41 4.99 9.69
N ALA A 144 4.78 4.94 8.41
CA ALA A 144 3.85 5.18 7.32
C ALA A 144 2.73 4.13 7.32
N LYS A 145 1.49 4.59 7.13
CA LYS A 145 0.34 3.68 6.97
C LYS A 145 0.44 2.97 5.61
N LYS A 146 0.26 1.64 5.62
CA LYS A 146 0.36 0.75 4.44
C LYS A 146 -0.42 1.28 3.23
N LYS A 147 -1.71 1.53 3.40
CA LYS A 147 -2.62 1.93 2.30
C LYS A 147 -2.24 3.29 1.68
N PRO A 148 -2.19 4.41 2.44
CA PRO A 148 -1.83 5.71 1.86
C PRO A 148 -0.49 5.74 1.14
N TRP A 149 0.52 5.05 1.67
CA TRP A 149 1.82 4.97 1.00
C TRP A 149 1.71 4.26 -0.35
N ARG A 150 1.04 3.09 -0.39
CA ARG A 150 0.82 2.34 -1.63
C ARG A 150 -0.05 3.08 -2.65
N GLU A 151 -1.06 3.81 -2.20
CA GLU A 151 -1.88 4.69 -3.05
C GLU A 151 -1.03 5.77 -3.72
N ARG A 152 -0.12 6.42 -2.99
CA ARG A 152 0.83 7.37 -3.58
C ARG A 152 1.72 6.72 -4.62
N ILE A 153 2.20 5.50 -4.36
CA ILE A 153 3.00 4.77 -5.35
C ILE A 153 2.18 4.49 -6.61
N LEU A 154 0.96 3.94 -6.49
CA LEU A 154 0.06 3.72 -7.63
C LEU A 154 -0.21 5.02 -8.41
N ALA A 155 -0.55 6.10 -7.72
CA ALA A 155 -0.80 7.40 -8.33
C ALA A 155 0.45 7.95 -9.06
N SER A 156 1.64 7.80 -8.49
CA SER A 156 2.90 8.19 -9.16
C SER A 156 3.22 7.35 -10.40
N GLN A 157 2.63 6.16 -10.50
CA GLN A 157 2.68 5.32 -11.69
C GLN A 157 1.51 5.59 -12.65
N GLY A 158 0.68 6.60 -12.40
CA GLY A 158 -0.43 6.99 -13.25
C GLY A 158 -1.67 6.10 -13.14
N VAL A 159 -1.81 5.31 -12.06
CA VAL A 159 -3.05 4.55 -11.78
C VAL A 159 -4.01 5.43 -10.98
N PRO A 160 -5.23 5.70 -11.46
CA PRO A 160 -6.25 6.38 -10.67
C PRO A 160 -6.66 5.55 -9.44
N ILE A 161 -6.73 6.20 -8.29
CA ILE A 161 -6.94 5.53 -7.00
C ILE A 161 -8.36 5.70 -6.43
N ALA A 162 -9.23 6.46 -7.11
CA ALA A 162 -10.54 6.84 -6.58
C ALA A 162 -11.43 5.62 -6.23
N GLU A 163 -11.34 4.54 -7.01
CA GLU A 163 -12.12 3.31 -6.80
C GLU A 163 -11.45 2.33 -5.81
N LEU A 164 -10.19 2.58 -5.43
CA LEU A 164 -9.35 1.73 -4.59
C LEU A 164 -9.56 2.05 -3.10
N THR A 165 -10.80 1.93 -2.65
CA THR A 165 -11.23 2.39 -1.32
C THR A 165 -10.70 1.55 -0.15
N THR A 166 -10.17 0.35 -0.40
CA THR A 166 -9.66 -0.57 0.63
C THR A 166 -8.19 -0.92 0.40
N ALA A 167 -7.50 -1.38 1.45
CA ALA A 167 -6.11 -1.84 1.32
C ALA A 167 -6.00 -3.05 0.38
N ASP A 168 -6.99 -3.94 0.41
CA ASP A 168 -7.04 -5.15 -0.42
C ASP A 168 -7.16 -4.80 -1.92
N ARG A 169 -7.99 -3.80 -2.26
CA ARG A 169 -8.06 -3.27 -3.63
C ARG A 169 -6.77 -2.60 -4.08
N VAL A 170 -6.10 -1.87 -3.18
CA VAL A 170 -4.80 -1.27 -3.45
C VAL A 170 -3.74 -2.35 -3.72
N ASP A 171 -3.78 -3.45 -2.97
CA ASP A 171 -2.86 -4.57 -3.13
C ASP A 171 -3.14 -5.33 -4.44
N ALA A 172 -4.41 -5.57 -4.77
CA ALA A 172 -4.83 -6.11 -6.06
C ALA A 172 -4.41 -5.20 -7.24
N ALA A 173 -4.55 -3.88 -7.11
CA ALA A 173 -4.10 -2.94 -8.14
C ALA A 173 -2.56 -2.95 -8.30
N LEU A 174 -1.80 -3.08 -7.22
CA LEU A 174 -0.34 -3.27 -7.29
C LEU A 174 0.04 -4.58 -7.98
N CYS A 175 -0.71 -5.66 -7.75
CA CYS A 175 -0.57 -6.91 -8.50
C CYS A 175 -0.81 -6.67 -9.99
N ALA A 176 -1.93 -6.04 -10.36
CA ALA A 176 -2.28 -5.77 -11.75
C ALA A 176 -1.22 -4.91 -12.46
N LEU A 177 -0.76 -3.84 -11.81
CA LEU A 177 0.29 -2.97 -12.34
C LEU A 177 1.60 -3.74 -12.52
N THR A 178 1.96 -4.62 -11.59
CA THR A 178 3.14 -5.48 -11.73
C THR A 178 3.02 -6.39 -12.96
N GLY A 179 1.83 -6.96 -13.20
CA GLY A 179 1.53 -7.74 -14.39
C GLY A 179 1.68 -6.95 -15.69
N LEU A 180 1.12 -5.74 -15.77
CA LEU A 180 1.28 -4.86 -16.93
C LEU A 180 2.75 -4.53 -17.20
N LEU A 181 3.49 -4.11 -16.18
CA LEU A 181 4.91 -3.78 -16.31
C LEU A 181 5.74 -5.01 -16.72
N ALA A 182 5.36 -6.21 -16.27
CA ALA A 182 6.00 -7.45 -16.72
C ALA A 182 5.77 -7.74 -18.21
N LEU A 183 4.57 -7.46 -18.73
CA LEU A 183 4.26 -7.52 -20.17
C LEU A 183 5.08 -6.49 -20.97
N GLU A 184 5.35 -5.32 -20.40
CA GLU A 184 6.26 -4.31 -20.96
C GLU A 184 7.75 -4.68 -20.85
N GLY A 185 8.09 -5.83 -20.25
CA GLY A 185 9.47 -6.30 -20.09
C GLY A 185 10.16 -5.84 -18.81
N LYS A 186 9.49 -5.08 -17.94
CA LYS A 186 10.00 -4.69 -16.61
C LYS A 186 9.67 -5.77 -15.58
N ARG A 187 10.39 -6.89 -15.63
CA ARG A 187 10.23 -8.00 -14.69
C ARG A 187 11.53 -8.56 -14.17
N PHE A 188 11.56 -8.87 -12.88
CA PHE A 188 12.62 -9.57 -12.20
C PHE A 188 11.98 -10.59 -11.27
N ALA A 189 12.36 -11.85 -11.40
CA ALA A 189 11.72 -12.97 -10.72
C ALA A 189 12.78 -13.88 -10.08
N PRO A 190 13.37 -13.48 -8.95
CA PRO A 190 14.42 -14.25 -8.29
C PRO A 190 13.83 -15.52 -7.66
N GLY A 191 14.62 -16.58 -7.56
CA GLY A 191 14.24 -17.81 -6.86
C GLY A 191 14.38 -19.06 -7.71
N ASP A 192 13.78 -20.15 -7.24
CA ASP A 192 13.71 -21.41 -7.96
C ASP A 192 12.34 -21.52 -8.65
N PRO A 193 12.29 -21.60 -9.99
CA PRO A 193 11.05 -21.80 -10.73
C PRO A 193 10.24 -23.02 -10.31
N LYS A 194 10.82 -24.02 -9.64
CA LYS A 194 10.13 -25.18 -9.07
C LYS A 194 9.33 -24.83 -7.83
N GLU A 195 9.87 -24.01 -6.93
CA GLU A 195 9.22 -23.57 -5.69
C GLU A 195 8.18 -22.48 -5.95
N GLY A 196 8.48 -21.55 -6.84
CA GLY A 196 7.70 -20.34 -7.10
C GLY A 196 8.65 -19.15 -7.12
N VAL A 197 8.31 -18.15 -7.93
CA VAL A 197 9.09 -16.92 -8.05
C VAL A 197 8.16 -15.73 -7.87
N ILE A 198 8.52 -14.80 -6.98
CA ILE A 198 7.81 -13.54 -6.83
C ILE A 198 8.29 -12.60 -7.94
N VAL A 199 7.37 -12.15 -8.79
CA VAL A 199 7.66 -11.20 -9.86
C VAL A 199 7.65 -9.78 -9.29
N LEU A 200 8.71 -9.03 -9.56
CA LEU A 200 8.88 -7.62 -9.21
C LEU A 200 8.93 -6.73 -10.47
N PRO A 201 8.40 -5.49 -10.40
CA PRO A 201 8.25 -4.60 -11.56
C PRO A 201 9.54 -3.83 -11.92
N ALA A 202 10.64 -4.55 -12.11
CA ALA A 202 11.92 -3.97 -12.54
C ALA A 202 12.69 -4.98 -13.39
N ALA A 203 13.56 -4.55 -14.30
CA ALA A 203 14.40 -5.47 -15.07
C ALA A 203 15.49 -6.16 -14.20
N SER A 204 15.92 -5.48 -13.14
CA SER A 204 16.85 -5.99 -12.13
C SER A 204 16.68 -5.20 -10.83
N LEU A 205 17.20 -5.73 -9.73
CA LEU A 205 17.26 -5.01 -8.45
C LEU A 205 18.62 -4.33 -8.26
N PRO A 206 18.66 -3.22 -7.49
CA PRO A 206 19.92 -2.59 -7.13
C PRO A 206 20.82 -3.54 -6.33
N ALA A 207 22.14 -3.39 -6.49
CA ALA A 207 23.12 -4.16 -5.72
C ALA A 207 23.08 -3.85 -4.21
N ARG A 208 22.51 -2.70 -3.83
CA ARG A 208 22.35 -2.30 -2.43
C ARG A 208 20.93 -2.59 -1.97
N PRO A 209 20.74 -3.11 -0.73
CA PRO A 209 19.42 -3.32 -0.17
C PRO A 209 18.61 -2.03 -0.07
N PHE A 210 17.29 -2.13 -0.20
CA PHE A 210 16.41 -0.98 -0.05
C PHE A 210 16.49 -0.43 1.37
N ARG A 211 16.36 0.90 1.49
CA ARG A 211 16.30 1.60 2.77
C ARG A 211 14.93 2.21 2.94
N ALA A 212 14.48 2.38 4.18
CA ALA A 212 13.32 3.22 4.45
C ALA A 212 13.55 4.58 3.82
N ALA A 213 12.55 5.07 3.09
CA ALA A 213 12.49 6.47 2.74
C ALA A 213 12.69 7.30 4.02
N PRO A 214 13.37 8.45 3.93
CA PRO A 214 13.35 9.41 5.02
C PRO A 214 11.88 9.62 5.43
N ALA A 215 11.63 9.75 6.74
CA ALA A 215 10.33 10.19 7.22
C ALA A 215 9.93 11.38 6.34
N GLU A 216 8.77 11.30 5.68
CA GLU A 216 8.23 12.46 5.00
C GLU A 216 8.28 13.56 6.04
N ALA A 217 9.12 14.58 5.81
CA ALA A 217 8.93 15.85 6.47
C ALA A 217 7.46 16.12 6.21
N HIS A 218 6.66 16.20 7.28
CA HIS A 218 5.26 16.59 7.17
C HIS A 218 5.21 17.70 6.14
N ASP A 219 4.34 17.55 5.15
CA ASP A 219 4.22 18.39 3.97
C ASP A 219 3.91 19.86 4.36
N GLU A 220 4.92 20.54 4.91
CA GLU A 220 5.02 21.98 5.13
C GLU A 220 5.52 22.67 3.85
N ALA A 221 5.79 21.92 2.78
CA ALA A 221 6.33 22.44 1.53
C ALA A 221 5.29 23.16 0.64
N THR A 222 4.06 23.31 1.12
CA THR A 222 3.09 24.26 0.53
C THR A 222 2.48 25.23 1.54
N LEU A 223 3.05 25.32 2.75
CA LEU A 223 2.78 26.45 3.62
C LEU A 223 3.86 27.49 3.36
N PRO A 224 3.51 28.77 3.14
CA PRO A 224 4.54 29.79 2.99
C PRO A 224 5.47 29.70 4.20
N LEU A 225 6.79 29.79 3.95
CA LEU A 225 7.85 29.69 4.96
C LEU A 225 7.57 30.54 6.21
N PHE A 226 6.72 31.56 6.06
CA PHE A 226 6.12 32.32 7.12
C PHE A 226 4.62 32.55 6.82
N ARG A 227 3.79 32.56 7.88
CA ARG A 227 2.38 32.93 7.86
C ARG A 227 2.16 34.16 8.75
N GLU A 228 1.08 34.89 8.53
CA GLU A 228 0.68 35.97 9.43
C GLU A 228 0.38 35.42 10.83
N CYS A 229 0.81 36.14 11.85
CA CYS A 229 0.60 35.78 13.24
C CYS A 229 -0.90 35.77 13.59
N ALA A 230 -1.41 34.61 14.03
CA ALA A 230 -2.83 34.43 14.36
C ALA A 230 -3.23 35.00 15.74
N CYS A 231 -2.47 35.96 16.28
CA CYS A 231 -2.82 36.58 17.56
C CYS A 231 -4.09 37.44 17.46
N GLY A 232 -4.54 37.80 16.25
CA GLY A 232 -5.74 38.61 16.01
C GLY A 232 -5.66 39.99 16.64
N ASP A 233 -4.45 40.54 16.80
CA ASP A 233 -4.24 41.97 17.03
C ASP A 233 -4.28 42.67 15.66
N PRO A 234 -5.20 43.62 15.43
CA PRO A 234 -5.29 44.33 14.16
C PRO A 234 -4.01 45.08 13.77
N ALA A 235 -3.14 45.41 14.74
CA ALA A 235 -1.85 46.06 14.50
C ALA A 235 -0.67 45.07 14.31
N CYS A 236 -0.93 43.76 14.37
CA CYS A 236 0.12 42.76 14.20
C CYS A 236 0.24 42.33 12.74
N HIS A 237 1.38 42.66 12.15
CA HIS A 237 1.76 42.26 10.79
C HIS A 237 2.96 41.28 10.77
N GLU A 238 3.22 40.64 11.91
CA GLU A 238 4.36 39.74 12.07
C GLU A 238 4.18 38.45 11.26
N LEU A 239 5.24 38.07 10.57
CA LEU A 239 5.35 36.82 9.82
C LEU A 239 6.09 35.79 10.68
N THR A 240 5.45 34.66 10.95
CA THR A 240 5.96 33.61 11.85
C THR A 240 5.90 32.23 11.21
N ARG A 241 6.81 31.35 11.63
CA ARG A 241 6.80 29.92 11.27
C ARG A 241 5.77 29.13 12.09
N THR A 242 5.47 29.59 13.30
CA THR A 242 4.51 28.98 14.23
C THR A 242 3.15 29.69 14.14
N GLU A 243 2.15 29.30 14.93
CA GLU A 243 0.82 29.93 14.90
C GLU A 243 0.86 31.41 15.37
N PHE A 244 1.76 31.73 16.30
CA PHE A 244 1.93 33.06 16.88
C PHE A 244 3.38 33.52 16.73
N ALA A 245 3.61 34.82 16.54
CA ALA A 245 4.93 35.39 16.71
C ALA A 245 5.43 35.17 18.15
N PRO A 246 6.75 35.17 18.41
CA PRO A 246 7.29 34.97 19.76
C PRO A 246 6.61 35.88 20.80
N GLY A 247 6.02 35.27 21.83
CA GLY A 247 5.31 35.97 22.92
C GLY A 247 3.90 36.48 22.60
N HIS A 248 3.39 36.28 21.38
CA HIS A 248 2.06 36.73 20.98
C HIS A 248 0.94 35.77 21.38
N ASP A 249 1.27 34.52 21.68
CA ASP A 249 0.39 33.55 22.33
C ASP A 249 -0.05 34.05 23.72
N ALA A 250 0.88 34.58 24.52
CA ALA A 250 0.59 35.17 25.82
C ALA A 250 -0.31 36.42 25.69
N LYS A 251 -0.05 37.29 24.69
CA LYS A 251 -0.92 38.44 24.39
C LYS A 251 -2.32 38.02 23.97
N ARG A 252 -2.45 36.98 23.14
CA ARG A 252 -3.74 36.42 22.73
C ARG A 252 -4.49 35.83 23.91
N LYS A 253 -3.80 35.03 24.75
CA LYS A 253 -4.37 34.48 25.98
C LYS A 253 -4.86 35.59 26.92
N SER A 254 -4.07 36.63 27.14
CA SER A 254 -4.46 37.78 27.99
C SER A 254 -5.71 38.51 27.47
N ARG A 255 -5.83 38.68 26.15
CA ARG A 255 -7.03 39.28 25.54
C ARG A 255 -8.25 38.37 25.67
N LEU A 256 -8.09 37.08 25.42
CA LEU A 256 -9.16 36.10 25.65
C LEU A 256 -9.58 36.07 27.12
N TRP A 257 -8.64 36.21 28.07
CA TRP A 257 -8.96 36.36 29.50
C TRP A 257 -9.77 37.63 29.80
N ALA A 258 -9.45 38.76 29.17
CA ALA A 258 -10.20 40.00 29.34
C ALA A 258 -11.63 39.87 28.76
N SER A 259 -11.76 39.26 27.58
CA SER A 259 -13.04 39.07 26.88
C SER A 259 -13.87 37.89 27.39
N ALA A 260 -13.26 36.90 28.08
CA ALA A 260 -13.98 35.78 28.68
C ALA A 260 -15.00 36.25 29.72
N ARG A 261 -14.73 37.39 30.39
CA ARG A 261 -15.65 38.00 31.36
C ARG A 261 -16.99 38.43 30.74
N THR A 262 -17.03 38.65 29.43
CA THR A 262 -18.18 39.22 28.73
C THR A 262 -18.70 38.35 27.59
N GLY A 263 -18.08 37.19 27.31
CA GLY A 263 -18.43 36.37 26.14
C GLY A 263 -18.11 34.88 26.25
N VAL A 264 -19.09 34.06 25.86
CA VAL A 264 -19.01 32.58 25.81
C VAL A 264 -17.92 32.11 24.84
N LEU A 265 -17.80 32.78 23.68
CA LEU A 265 -16.82 32.41 22.64
C LEU A 265 -15.36 32.48 23.12
N ALA A 266 -15.01 33.48 23.94
CA ALA A 266 -13.66 33.60 24.47
C ALA A 266 -13.33 32.50 25.48
N THR A 267 -14.33 32.04 26.25
CA THR A 267 -14.19 30.95 27.21
C THR A 267 -14.05 29.59 26.51
N GLU A 268 -14.83 29.35 25.45
CA GLU A 268 -14.71 28.16 24.62
C GLU A 268 -13.36 28.06 23.92
N GLU A 269 -12.85 29.18 23.41
CA GLU A 269 -11.53 29.21 22.77
C GLU A 269 -10.39 28.91 23.75
N LEU A 270 -10.48 29.42 24.99
CA LEU A 270 -9.53 29.08 26.06
C LEU A 270 -9.55 27.56 26.36
N ARG A 271 -10.74 26.97 26.48
CA ARG A 271 -10.91 25.52 26.70
C ARG A 271 -10.37 24.69 25.55
N ARG A 272 -10.73 25.03 24.30
CA ARG A 272 -10.28 24.33 23.08
C ARG A 272 -8.76 24.25 23.00
N ARG A 273 -8.07 25.29 23.45
CA ARG A 273 -6.60 25.39 23.43
C ARG A 273 -5.91 24.81 24.66
N GLY A 274 -6.66 24.28 25.64
CA GLY A 274 -6.12 23.82 26.92
C GLY A 274 -5.46 24.93 27.74
N TRP A 275 -5.78 26.20 27.45
CA TRP A 275 -5.26 27.33 28.19
C TRP A 275 -6.05 27.51 29.49
N VAL A 276 -5.32 27.78 30.58
CA VAL A 276 -5.92 28.02 31.89
C VAL A 276 -7.01 29.07 31.79
N ILE A 277 -8.23 28.74 32.24
CA ILE A 277 -9.36 29.66 32.38
C ILE A 277 -9.11 30.53 33.63
N PRO A 278 -9.50 31.82 33.62
CA PRO A 278 -9.45 32.66 34.82
C PRO A 278 -10.06 31.93 36.03
N PRO A 279 -9.39 31.91 37.19
CA PRO A 279 -9.82 31.13 38.36
C PRO A 279 -11.20 31.55 38.90
N GLU A 280 -11.61 32.79 38.63
CA GLU A 280 -12.91 33.36 38.97
C GLU A 280 -14.08 32.79 38.14
N MET A 281 -13.79 31.98 37.10
CA MET A 281 -14.77 31.38 36.18
C MET A 281 -14.74 29.83 36.19
N ARG A 282 -14.13 29.23 37.22
CA ARG A 282 -14.09 27.77 37.41
C ARG A 282 -15.33 27.24 38.12
#